data_AF-A0A8H5B431-F1
#
_entry.id   AF-A0A8H5B431-F1
#
_cell.length_a   1.000
_cell.length_b   1.000
_cell.length_c   1.000
_cell.angle_alpha   90.00
_cell.angle_beta   90.00
_cell.angle_gamma   90.00
#
_symmetry.space_group_name_H-M   'P 1'
#
loop_
_entity.id
_entity.type
_entity.pdbx_description
1 polymer ?
#
loop_
_entity_poly.entity_id
_entity_poly.type
_entity_poly.pdbx_seq_one_letter_code
_entity_poly.pdbx_strand_id
1 'polypeptide(L)'
;MVKLFFVIAGLAAASVQAAPLERRIAQSISAATQKWEQACRTAGGGEKCNPVSVTAFSTLLAAPGPCEQQDAADAMIDLAKTLNNDAEMIRLTQIFVQQPRNTPTSLATPYCQKAPKNAELNGLFQCQFKGANQQKFNGGAALGAAGTIPFGLTSLDPLGSCPASPDGPVTDGAQLVDSVQSPGKGGAAQEPAATTTKAASTTKATETATKATTTKAAETATEATTTKAAETTTKATTTKAAETTKAAETGAAGGFQLSNAEAAQKLNAKFSKLTADSPCTAGEVACVGTAFGQCVEGKFVTIECAAPASCFALPLVSSAGTSVTCALKADAEDRIARTGAQGGLTGAGADAGGETAGLEATTTSKAAETTTSKDHHQQRRYHHHEGRRDAEHQLSNHHHQGR
;
A
#
# COMPACT_ATOMS: atom_id res chain seq x y z
N MET A 1 44.73 -2.44 53.62
CA MET A 1 43.74 -3.42 53.11
C MET A 1 42.49 -2.66 52.72
N VAL A 2 42.24 -2.42 51.43
CA VAL A 2 41.00 -1.81 50.93
C VAL A 2 40.45 -2.75 49.88
N LYS A 3 39.28 -3.35 50.16
CA LYS A 3 38.59 -4.28 49.25
C LYS A 3 37.66 -3.49 48.34
N LEU A 4 37.92 -3.59 47.04
CA LEU A 4 37.13 -3.03 45.95
C LEU A 4 36.02 -4.02 45.58
N PHE A 5 34.76 -3.62 45.72
CA PHE A 5 33.60 -4.37 45.23
C PHE A 5 33.18 -3.82 43.86
N PHE A 6 33.27 -4.64 42.83
CA PHE A 6 32.68 -4.36 41.51
C PHE A 6 31.24 -4.90 41.48
N VAL A 7 30.28 -4.03 41.21
CA VAL A 7 28.88 -4.40 40.89
C VAL A 7 28.74 -4.36 39.38
N ILE A 8 28.48 -5.51 38.75
CA ILE A 8 28.15 -5.62 37.32
C ILE A 8 26.63 -5.68 37.20
N ALA A 9 26.03 -4.63 36.66
CA ALA A 9 24.61 -4.59 36.28
C ALA A 9 24.45 -5.26 34.90
N GLY A 10 23.76 -6.41 34.86
CA GLY A 10 23.43 -7.10 33.61
C GLY A 10 22.22 -6.48 32.93
N LEU A 11 22.41 -5.90 31.74
CA LEU A 11 21.31 -5.57 30.81
C LEU A 11 20.77 -6.87 30.20
N ALA A 12 19.53 -7.22 30.54
CA ALA A 12 18.78 -8.26 29.83
C ALA A 12 18.06 -7.65 28.62
N ALA A 13 18.58 -7.88 27.42
CA ALA A 13 17.88 -7.57 26.18
C ALA A 13 16.79 -8.64 25.93
N ALA A 14 15.52 -8.27 26.17
CA ALA A 14 14.40 -9.11 25.78
C ALA A 14 14.24 -9.04 24.24
N SER A 15 14.64 -10.11 23.56
CA SER A 15 14.34 -10.29 22.15
C SER A 15 12.88 -10.73 22.01
N VAL A 16 12.03 -9.82 21.52
CA VAL A 16 10.67 -10.15 21.07
C VAL A 16 10.81 -11.00 19.81
N GLN A 17 10.73 -12.31 19.97
CA GLN A 17 10.63 -13.23 18.84
C GLN A 17 9.21 -13.11 18.29
N ALA A 18 9.07 -12.38 17.18
CA ALA A 18 7.86 -12.38 16.39
C ALA A 18 7.60 -13.82 15.94
N ALA A 19 6.60 -14.47 16.52
CA ALA A 19 6.09 -15.73 15.98
C ALA A 19 5.73 -15.50 14.49
N PRO A 20 6.01 -16.46 13.60
CA PRO A 20 5.62 -16.33 12.21
C PRO A 20 4.10 -16.17 12.17
N LEU A 21 3.63 -14.99 11.73
CA LEU A 21 2.25 -14.82 11.32
C LEU A 21 2.03 -15.80 10.18
N GLU A 22 1.40 -16.95 10.46
CA GLU A 22 0.72 -17.71 9.41
C GLU A 22 -0.19 -16.71 8.69
N ARG A 23 0.19 -16.29 7.49
CA ARG A 23 -0.61 -15.39 6.67
C ARG A 23 -1.82 -16.18 6.17
N ARG A 24 -2.87 -16.23 6.98
CA ARG A 24 -3.97 -17.18 6.77
C ARG A 24 -4.79 -16.98 5.50
N ILE A 25 -4.77 -15.80 4.87
CA ILE A 25 -5.20 -15.61 3.47
C ILE A 25 -4.41 -14.42 2.90
N ALA A 26 -3.41 -14.65 2.05
CA ALA A 26 -2.70 -13.58 1.34
C ALA A 26 -3.57 -13.02 0.22
N GLN A 27 -4.63 -12.27 0.54
CA GLN A 27 -5.31 -11.47 -0.46
C GLN A 27 -4.44 -10.26 -0.80
N SER A 28 -3.97 -10.22 -2.05
CA SER A 28 -3.60 -8.96 -2.68
C SER A 28 -4.88 -8.16 -2.89
N ILE A 29 -5.36 -7.45 -1.86
CA ILE A 29 -6.61 -6.69 -1.93
C ILE A 29 -6.59 -5.69 -3.10
N SER A 30 -5.41 -5.13 -3.40
CA SER A 30 -5.22 -4.27 -4.56
C SER A 30 -5.53 -4.95 -5.90
N ALA A 31 -5.31 -6.27 -6.01
CA ALA A 31 -5.60 -7.00 -7.24
C ALA A 31 -7.10 -6.97 -7.59
N ALA A 32 -7.98 -6.84 -6.58
CA ALA A 32 -9.42 -6.75 -6.78
C ALA A 32 -9.85 -5.54 -7.63
N THR A 33 -9.07 -4.45 -7.63
CA THR A 33 -9.38 -3.21 -8.35
C THR A 33 -8.38 -2.89 -9.46
N GLN A 34 -7.33 -3.69 -9.68
CA GLN A 34 -6.31 -3.42 -10.70
C GLN A 34 -6.90 -3.26 -12.11
N LYS A 35 -7.77 -4.19 -12.53
CA LYS A 35 -8.43 -4.09 -13.84
C LYS A 35 -9.35 -2.87 -13.91
N TRP A 36 -10.01 -2.51 -12.80
CA TRP A 36 -10.87 -1.34 -12.75
C TRP A 36 -10.07 -0.04 -12.89
N GLU A 37 -8.92 0.07 -12.21
CA GLU A 37 -8.05 1.24 -12.34
C GLU A 37 -7.53 1.39 -13.77
N GLN A 38 -7.17 0.29 -14.43
CA GLN A 38 -6.79 0.29 -15.83
C GLN A 38 -7.94 0.76 -16.73
N ALA A 39 -9.15 0.21 -16.55
CA ALA A 39 -10.34 0.62 -17.29
C ALA A 39 -10.63 2.12 -17.11
N CYS A 40 -10.53 2.61 -15.86
CA CYS A 40 -10.71 4.02 -15.53
C CYS A 40 -9.70 4.93 -16.26
N ARG A 41 -8.42 4.53 -16.33
CA ARG A 41 -7.39 5.29 -17.05
C ARG A 41 -7.68 5.32 -18.54
N THR A 42 -8.08 4.19 -19.13
CA THR A 42 -8.50 4.10 -20.53
C THR A 42 -9.72 4.98 -20.84
N ALA A 43 -10.67 5.06 -19.91
CA ALA A 43 -11.85 5.92 -20.01
C ALA A 43 -11.55 7.42 -19.81
N GLY A 44 -10.29 7.81 -19.60
CA GLY A 44 -9.88 9.21 -19.44
C GLY A 44 -9.96 9.74 -18.01
N GLY A 45 -10.09 8.88 -16.99
CA GLY A 45 -10.19 9.30 -15.58
C GLY A 45 -8.90 9.87 -14.98
N GLY A 46 -7.74 9.63 -15.61
CA GLY A 46 -6.46 10.23 -15.24
C GLY A 46 -6.07 9.99 -13.77
N GLU A 47 -5.77 11.07 -13.06
CA GLU A 47 -5.32 11.03 -11.66
C GLU A 47 -6.43 10.64 -10.67
N LYS A 48 -7.70 10.72 -11.06
CA LYS A 48 -8.84 10.36 -10.19
C LYS A 48 -8.96 8.86 -9.96
N CYS A 49 -8.43 8.04 -10.86
CA CYS A 49 -8.57 6.59 -10.81
C CYS A 49 -7.89 5.97 -9.59
N ASN A 50 -6.66 6.39 -9.30
CA ASN A 50 -5.87 5.75 -8.25
C ASN A 50 -6.45 5.98 -6.84
N PRO A 51 -6.78 7.22 -6.42
CA PRO A 51 -7.37 7.43 -5.09
C PRO A 51 -8.65 6.62 -4.87
N VAL A 52 -9.53 6.55 -5.88
CA VAL A 52 -10.78 5.76 -5.80
C VAL A 52 -10.50 4.26 -5.70
N SER A 53 -9.56 3.74 -6.50
CA SER A 53 -9.10 2.35 -6.43
C SER A 53 -8.58 1.99 -5.03
N VAL A 54 -7.78 2.88 -4.44
CA VAL A 54 -7.18 2.69 -3.11
C VAL A 54 -8.21 2.68 -2.01
N THR A 55 -9.12 3.65 -2.01
CA THR A 55 -10.25 3.65 -1.09
C THR A 55 -11.04 2.36 -1.23
N ALA A 56 -11.38 1.96 -2.45
CA ALA A 56 -12.14 0.73 -2.70
C ALA A 56 -11.45 -0.52 -2.16
N PHE A 57 -10.22 -0.85 -2.59
CA PHE A 57 -9.61 -2.10 -2.13
C PHE A 57 -9.34 -2.11 -0.62
N SER A 58 -9.14 -0.95 0.02
CA SER A 58 -8.94 -0.88 1.48
C SER A 58 -10.15 -1.38 2.27
N THR A 59 -11.35 -1.29 1.70
CA THR A 59 -12.60 -1.82 2.30
C THR A 59 -12.63 -3.35 2.40
N LEU A 60 -11.77 -4.04 1.64
CA LEU A 60 -11.63 -5.49 1.68
C LEU A 60 -10.81 -5.98 2.88
N LEU A 61 -10.24 -5.07 3.67
CA LEU A 61 -9.64 -5.42 4.96
C LEU A 61 -10.71 -5.92 5.94
N ALA A 62 -10.25 -6.46 7.08
CA ALA A 62 -11.14 -7.00 8.11
C ALA A 62 -11.82 -5.91 8.97
N ALA A 63 -11.19 -4.75 9.13
CA ALA A 63 -11.65 -3.66 10.00
C ALA A 63 -12.82 -2.78 9.46
N PRO A 64 -12.93 -2.52 8.13
CA PRO A 64 -14.00 -1.71 7.56
C PRO A 64 -15.42 -2.13 7.99
N GLY A 65 -16.30 -1.15 8.15
CA GLY A 65 -17.70 -1.39 8.46
C GLY A 65 -18.44 -2.20 7.39
N PRO A 66 -19.60 -2.81 7.70
CA PRO A 66 -20.33 -3.70 6.78
C PRO A 66 -20.70 -3.08 5.43
N CYS A 67 -20.83 -1.75 5.37
CA CYS A 67 -21.25 -1.03 4.17
C CYS A 67 -20.14 -0.28 3.42
N GLU A 68 -18.92 -0.23 3.97
CA GLU A 68 -17.86 0.59 3.36
C GLU A 68 -17.48 0.12 1.95
N GLN A 69 -17.49 -1.21 1.71
CA GLN A 69 -17.25 -1.75 0.37
C GLN A 69 -18.32 -1.33 -0.65
N GLN A 70 -19.59 -1.31 -0.24
CA GLN A 70 -20.68 -0.83 -1.08
C GLN A 70 -20.54 0.67 -1.36
N ASP A 71 -20.20 1.47 -0.34
CA ASP A 71 -20.00 2.92 -0.49
C ASP A 71 -18.83 3.25 -1.43
N ALA A 72 -17.75 2.47 -1.36
CA ALA A 72 -16.64 2.63 -2.27
C ALA A 72 -16.99 2.20 -3.70
N ALA A 73 -17.78 1.12 -3.86
CA ALA A 73 -18.32 0.74 -5.17
C ALA A 73 -19.25 1.83 -5.73
N ASP A 74 -20.06 2.48 -4.89
CA ASP A 74 -20.87 3.62 -5.30
C ASP A 74 -20.01 4.78 -5.82
N ALA A 75 -18.89 5.09 -5.16
CA ALA A 75 -17.93 6.10 -5.64
C ALA A 75 -17.25 5.70 -6.96
N MET A 76 -16.98 4.41 -7.18
CA MET A 76 -16.47 3.89 -8.45
C MET A 76 -17.49 4.06 -9.59
N ILE A 77 -18.78 3.79 -9.34
CA ILE A 77 -19.85 4.05 -10.31
C ILE A 77 -20.02 5.54 -10.57
N ASP A 78 -19.99 6.38 -9.54
CA ASP A 78 -20.06 7.84 -9.70
C ASP A 78 -18.97 8.34 -10.66
N LEU A 79 -17.73 7.86 -10.50
CA LEU A 79 -16.63 8.21 -11.41
C LEU A 79 -16.91 7.71 -12.83
N ALA A 80 -17.35 6.45 -13.00
CA ALA A 80 -17.70 5.90 -14.32
C ALA A 80 -18.76 6.74 -15.05
N LYS A 81 -19.77 7.25 -14.33
CA LYS A 81 -20.81 8.15 -14.87
C LYS A 81 -20.22 9.46 -15.41
N THR A 82 -19.20 10.01 -14.76
CA THR A 82 -18.48 11.20 -15.28
C THR A 82 -17.63 10.90 -16.52
N LEU A 83 -17.29 9.62 -16.75
CA LEU A 83 -16.47 9.15 -17.86
C LEU A 83 -17.34 8.46 -18.92
N ASN A 84 -18.46 9.09 -19.26
CA ASN A 84 -19.40 8.65 -20.28
C ASN A 84 -20.03 7.26 -20.02
N ASN A 85 -20.26 6.93 -18.74
CA ASN A 85 -20.81 5.63 -18.32
C ASN A 85 -19.99 4.45 -18.86
N ASP A 86 -18.67 4.51 -18.71
CA ASP A 86 -17.78 3.45 -19.21
C ASP A 86 -18.24 2.06 -18.73
N ALA A 87 -18.60 1.21 -19.69
CA ALA A 87 -19.24 -0.07 -19.40
C ALA A 87 -18.31 -1.05 -18.68
N GLU A 88 -17.00 -0.98 -18.95
CA GLU A 88 -16.03 -1.86 -18.33
C GLU A 88 -15.76 -1.45 -16.88
N MET A 89 -15.67 -0.14 -16.60
CA MET A 89 -15.64 0.37 -15.22
C MET A 89 -16.87 -0.09 -14.43
N ILE A 90 -18.08 0.04 -14.99
CA ILE A 90 -19.32 -0.37 -14.32
C ILE A 90 -19.29 -1.88 -14.05
N ARG A 91 -18.98 -2.69 -15.06
CA ARG A 91 -18.90 -4.16 -14.93
C ARG A 91 -17.90 -4.59 -13.85
N LEU A 92 -16.71 -4.00 -13.85
CA LEU A 92 -15.66 -4.31 -12.88
C LEU A 92 -16.03 -3.84 -11.47
N THR A 93 -16.76 -2.72 -11.35
CA THR A 93 -17.28 -2.25 -10.06
C THR A 93 -18.33 -3.21 -9.51
N GLN A 94 -19.22 -3.73 -10.36
CA GLN A 94 -20.21 -4.75 -9.99
C GLN A 94 -19.55 -6.06 -9.55
N ILE A 95 -18.38 -6.42 -10.09
CA ILE A 95 -17.60 -7.56 -9.59
C ILE A 95 -16.92 -7.22 -8.26
N PHE A 96 -16.34 -6.01 -8.14
CA PHE A 96 -15.67 -5.56 -6.93
C PHE A 96 -16.60 -5.51 -5.70
N VAL A 97 -17.83 -5.03 -5.83
CA VAL A 97 -18.78 -5.00 -4.69
C VAL A 97 -19.12 -6.41 -4.18
N GLN A 98 -18.89 -7.42 -5.02
CA GLN A 98 -19.09 -8.82 -4.69
C GLN A 98 -17.82 -9.49 -4.13
N GLN A 99 -16.64 -8.86 -4.26
CA GLN A 99 -15.38 -9.45 -3.81
C GLN A 99 -15.44 -9.78 -2.31
N PRO A 100 -15.17 -11.04 -1.90
CA PRO A 100 -15.15 -11.38 -0.48
C PRO A 100 -14.10 -10.57 0.28
N ARG A 101 -14.48 -10.17 1.50
CA ARG A 101 -13.65 -9.40 2.41
C ARG A 101 -12.76 -10.31 3.25
N ASN A 102 -11.58 -9.82 3.62
CA ASN A 102 -10.64 -10.56 4.46
C ASN A 102 -11.26 -10.87 5.84
N THR A 103 -11.10 -12.12 6.29
CA THR A 103 -11.62 -12.59 7.58
C THR A 103 -10.58 -13.40 8.36
N PRO A 104 -9.72 -12.74 9.15
CA PRO A 104 -8.65 -13.42 9.90
C PRO A 104 -9.16 -14.35 11.02
N THR A 105 -10.42 -14.17 11.43
CA THR A 105 -11.12 -14.98 12.44
C THR A 105 -11.78 -16.23 11.86
N SER A 106 -11.73 -16.43 10.53
CA SER A 106 -12.46 -17.50 9.85
C SER A 106 -13.98 -17.47 10.11
N LEU A 107 -14.54 -16.29 10.35
CA LEU A 107 -15.98 -16.05 10.47
C LEU A 107 -16.50 -15.30 9.23
N ALA A 108 -17.77 -15.46 8.87
CA ALA A 108 -18.34 -14.68 7.77
C ALA A 108 -18.33 -13.18 8.09
N THR A 109 -18.24 -12.35 7.04
CA THR A 109 -18.28 -10.89 7.17
C THR A 109 -19.72 -10.39 7.06
N PRO A 110 -20.18 -9.49 7.95
CA PRO A 110 -21.54 -8.97 7.86
C PRO A 110 -21.82 -8.26 6.54
N TYR A 111 -23.01 -8.48 6.00
CA TYR A 111 -23.51 -7.82 4.80
C TYR A 111 -23.93 -6.39 5.09
N CYS A 112 -23.75 -5.51 4.11
CA CYS A 112 -24.37 -4.21 4.15
C CYS A 112 -25.90 -4.33 4.21
N GLN A 113 -26.55 -3.47 4.99
CA GLN A 113 -28.01 -3.49 5.23
C GLN A 113 -28.70 -2.22 4.74
N LYS A 114 -28.07 -1.49 3.81
CA LYS A 114 -28.67 -0.33 3.14
C LYS A 114 -28.66 -0.54 1.63
N ALA A 115 -29.61 0.08 0.95
CA ALA A 115 -29.61 0.15 -0.50
C ALA A 115 -28.35 0.90 -1.00
N PRO A 116 -27.79 0.49 -2.15
CA PRO A 116 -26.72 1.27 -2.79
C PRO A 116 -27.27 2.61 -3.29
N LYS A 117 -26.38 3.59 -3.44
CA LYS A 117 -26.73 4.89 -4.05
C LYS A 117 -26.99 4.72 -5.54
N ASN A 118 -26.21 3.89 -6.22
CA ASN A 118 -26.26 3.68 -7.66
C ASN A 118 -27.03 2.41 -8.02
N ALA A 119 -28.00 2.54 -8.92
CA ALA A 119 -28.89 1.44 -9.32
C ALA A 119 -28.15 0.28 -10.01
N GLU A 120 -26.97 0.55 -10.58
CA GLU A 120 -26.07 -0.44 -11.15
C GLU A 120 -25.61 -1.51 -10.15
N LEU A 121 -25.71 -1.23 -8.84
CA LEU A 121 -25.32 -2.14 -7.76
C LEU A 121 -26.51 -2.84 -7.10
N ASN A 122 -27.74 -2.59 -7.54
CA ASN A 122 -28.94 -3.16 -6.92
C ASN A 122 -28.90 -4.70 -6.93
N GLY A 123 -29.12 -5.29 -5.75
CA GLY A 123 -29.15 -6.74 -5.56
C GLY A 123 -27.77 -7.42 -5.61
N LEU A 124 -26.68 -6.64 -5.69
CA LEU A 124 -25.31 -7.15 -5.54
C LEU A 124 -24.85 -7.03 -4.09
N PHE A 125 -24.10 -8.02 -3.62
CA PHE A 125 -23.57 -8.10 -2.27
C PHE A 125 -22.30 -8.95 -2.26
N GLN A 126 -21.42 -8.75 -1.27
CA GLN A 126 -20.17 -9.49 -1.20
C GLN A 126 -20.41 -11.00 -1.07
N CYS A 127 -19.62 -11.82 -1.76
CA CYS A 127 -19.52 -13.25 -1.46
C CYS A 127 -18.72 -13.42 -0.15
N GLN A 128 -18.63 -14.67 0.33
CA GLN A 128 -17.77 -15.02 1.47
C GLN A 128 -16.65 -15.97 1.02
N PHE A 129 -15.54 -16.00 1.75
CA PHE A 129 -14.49 -17.00 1.54
C PHE A 129 -14.95 -18.39 2.01
N LYS A 130 -14.50 -19.43 1.33
CA LYS A 130 -14.80 -20.83 1.65
C LYS A 130 -14.31 -21.22 3.04
N GLY A 131 -13.18 -20.68 3.48
CA GLY A 131 -12.62 -20.88 4.82
C GLY A 131 -13.38 -20.16 5.93
N ALA A 132 -14.33 -19.27 5.60
CA ALA A 132 -15.16 -18.62 6.60
C ALA A 132 -16.30 -19.54 7.07
N ASN A 133 -16.58 -19.51 8.36
CA ASN A 133 -17.77 -20.14 8.94
C ASN A 133 -19.01 -19.35 8.51
N GLN A 134 -19.86 -19.93 7.67
CA GLN A 134 -21.02 -19.24 7.10
C GLN A 134 -22.22 -19.16 8.04
N GLN A 135 -22.13 -19.81 9.21
CA GLN A 135 -23.17 -19.85 10.23
C GLN A 135 -22.88 -18.85 11.37
N LYS A 136 -21.66 -18.29 11.41
CA LYS A 136 -21.19 -17.35 12.44
C LYS A 136 -20.49 -16.16 11.80
N PHE A 137 -20.87 -14.96 12.19
CA PHE A 137 -20.37 -13.73 11.62
C PHE A 137 -19.44 -12.99 12.59
N ASN A 138 -18.55 -12.16 12.05
CA ASN A 138 -17.76 -11.23 12.84
C ASN A 138 -18.67 -10.37 13.73
N GLY A 139 -18.23 -10.15 14.97
CA GLY A 139 -19.07 -9.54 16.02
C GLY A 139 -19.96 -10.53 16.77
N GLY A 140 -19.89 -11.84 16.47
CA GLY A 140 -20.59 -12.89 17.21
C GLY A 140 -22.04 -13.12 16.78
N ALA A 141 -22.48 -12.50 15.68
CA ALA A 141 -23.84 -12.67 15.17
C ALA A 141 -24.05 -14.08 14.59
N ALA A 142 -25.20 -14.68 14.91
CA ALA A 142 -25.65 -15.95 14.35
C ALA A 142 -26.41 -15.71 13.03
N LEU A 143 -26.38 -16.70 12.13
CA LEU A 143 -27.18 -16.69 10.90
C LEU A 143 -28.67 -16.37 11.19
N GLY A 144 -29.24 -15.44 10.43
CA GLY A 144 -30.60 -14.92 10.60
C GLY A 144 -30.66 -13.62 11.41
N ALA A 145 -29.60 -13.24 12.12
CA ALA A 145 -29.52 -11.92 12.75
C ALA A 145 -29.33 -10.80 11.71
N ALA A 146 -29.60 -9.55 12.11
CA ALA A 146 -29.36 -8.38 11.26
C ALA A 146 -27.92 -8.35 10.74
N GLY A 147 -27.74 -8.08 9.44
CA GLY A 147 -26.42 -8.08 8.81
C GLY A 147 -25.87 -9.46 8.44
N THR A 148 -26.59 -10.56 8.70
CA THR A 148 -26.15 -11.93 8.33
C THR A 148 -26.85 -12.49 7.10
N ILE A 149 -27.86 -11.78 6.60
CA ILE A 149 -28.52 -12.02 5.32
C ILE A 149 -28.33 -10.77 4.45
N PRO A 150 -28.00 -10.88 3.16
CA PRO A 150 -27.84 -9.72 2.28
C PRO A 150 -29.07 -8.82 2.26
N PHE A 151 -28.85 -7.52 2.09
CA PHE A 151 -29.93 -6.54 2.01
C PHE A 151 -30.97 -6.92 0.93
N GLY A 152 -32.25 -6.88 1.30
CA GLY A 152 -33.35 -7.22 0.40
C GLY A 152 -33.62 -8.72 0.24
N LEU A 153 -32.84 -9.61 0.88
CA LEU A 153 -33.08 -11.05 0.91
C LEU A 153 -33.64 -11.51 2.25
N THR A 154 -34.39 -12.61 2.24
CA THR A 154 -34.90 -13.30 3.44
C THR A 154 -34.09 -14.54 3.80
N SER A 155 -33.34 -15.09 2.84
CA SER A 155 -32.42 -16.22 3.02
C SER A 155 -31.33 -16.18 1.95
N LEU A 156 -30.25 -16.93 2.15
CA LEU A 156 -29.16 -17.10 1.20
C LEU A 156 -28.82 -18.60 1.11
N ASP A 157 -28.97 -19.18 -0.07
CA ASP A 157 -28.65 -20.59 -0.34
C ASP A 157 -28.04 -20.70 -1.74
N PRO A 158 -26.82 -21.25 -1.90
CA PRO A 158 -25.90 -21.71 -0.85
C PRO A 158 -25.33 -20.57 0.00
N LEU A 159 -25.07 -20.83 1.27
CA LEU A 159 -24.47 -19.83 2.16
C LEU A 159 -23.09 -19.38 1.66
N GLY A 160 -22.82 -18.08 1.76
CA GLY A 160 -21.57 -17.46 1.30
C GLY A 160 -21.49 -17.22 -0.21
N SER A 161 -22.51 -17.60 -0.97
CA SER A 161 -22.66 -17.24 -2.38
C SER A 161 -22.95 -15.76 -2.59
N CYS A 162 -22.93 -15.36 -3.85
CA CYS A 162 -23.28 -14.03 -4.36
C CYS A 162 -23.70 -14.18 -5.83
N PRO A 163 -24.29 -13.15 -6.45
CA PRO A 163 -24.66 -13.20 -7.88
C PRO A 163 -23.52 -13.61 -8.83
N ALA A 164 -22.28 -13.20 -8.55
CA ALA A 164 -21.09 -13.56 -9.32
C ALA A 164 -20.58 -14.99 -9.06
N SER A 165 -20.94 -15.60 -7.93
CA SER A 165 -20.55 -16.96 -7.54
C SER A 165 -21.78 -17.68 -6.96
N PRO A 166 -22.74 -18.06 -7.82
CA PRO A 166 -24.03 -18.59 -7.36
C PRO A 166 -23.92 -19.97 -6.73
N ASP A 167 -22.87 -20.73 -7.06
CA ASP A 167 -22.70 -22.11 -6.60
C ASP A 167 -22.11 -22.22 -5.18
N GLY A 168 -21.76 -21.09 -4.55
CA GLY A 168 -21.25 -21.08 -3.18
C GLY A 168 -20.15 -20.04 -2.91
N PRO A 169 -19.46 -20.18 -1.77
CA PRO A 169 -18.42 -19.26 -1.38
C PRO A 169 -17.20 -19.35 -2.30
N VAL A 170 -16.45 -18.26 -2.34
CA VAL A 170 -15.27 -18.11 -3.19
C VAL A 170 -14.07 -18.79 -2.54
N THR A 171 -13.21 -19.41 -3.34
CA THR A 171 -11.95 -20.01 -2.86
C THR A 171 -11.09 -18.96 -2.14
N ASP A 172 -10.51 -19.34 -1.01
CA ASP A 172 -9.65 -18.47 -0.21
C ASP A 172 -8.49 -17.90 -1.05
N GLY A 173 -8.32 -16.59 -0.98
CA GLY A 173 -7.27 -15.88 -1.73
C GLY A 173 -7.65 -15.51 -3.16
N ALA A 174 -8.72 -16.09 -3.74
CA ALA A 174 -9.12 -15.81 -5.11
C ALA A 174 -9.65 -14.38 -5.28
N GLN A 175 -9.39 -13.82 -6.46
CA GLN A 175 -9.98 -12.57 -6.93
C GLN A 175 -11.13 -12.90 -7.88
N LEU A 176 -12.32 -12.39 -7.61
CA LEU A 176 -13.47 -12.60 -8.48
C LEU A 176 -13.20 -12.06 -9.89
N VAL A 177 -12.53 -10.91 -9.98
CA VAL A 177 -12.19 -10.25 -11.25
C VAL A 177 -11.32 -11.12 -12.18
N ASP A 178 -10.68 -12.17 -11.66
CA ASP A 178 -9.93 -13.15 -12.45
C ASP A 178 -10.72 -14.41 -12.81
N SER A 179 -11.78 -14.69 -12.06
CA SER A 179 -12.56 -15.93 -12.19
C SER A 179 -13.90 -15.72 -12.91
N VAL A 180 -14.43 -14.49 -12.92
CA VAL A 180 -15.75 -14.19 -13.49
C VAL A 180 -15.70 -13.05 -14.50
N GLN A 181 -16.42 -13.23 -15.60
CA GLN A 181 -16.60 -12.20 -16.63
C GLN A 181 -17.93 -11.45 -16.45
N SER A 182 -18.93 -12.10 -15.86
CA SER A 182 -20.21 -11.47 -15.54
C SER A 182 -20.31 -11.23 -14.04
N PRO A 183 -20.85 -10.07 -13.60
CA PRO A 183 -21.20 -9.87 -12.19
C PRO A 183 -22.42 -10.69 -11.76
N GLY A 184 -23.04 -11.46 -12.66
CA GLY A 184 -24.32 -12.11 -12.41
C GLY A 184 -25.47 -11.12 -12.42
N LYS A 185 -26.68 -11.64 -12.20
CA LYS A 185 -27.87 -10.80 -12.02
C LYS A 185 -28.04 -10.55 -10.53
N GLY A 186 -27.85 -9.30 -10.11
CA GLY A 186 -28.28 -8.88 -8.78
C GLY A 186 -29.73 -9.28 -8.59
N GLY A 187 -30.07 -9.80 -7.42
CA GLY A 187 -31.43 -10.25 -7.12
C GLY A 187 -32.41 -9.10 -7.24
N ALA A 188 -32.95 -8.85 -8.43
CA ALA A 188 -34.34 -8.46 -8.52
C ALA A 188 -35.09 -9.60 -7.82
N ALA A 189 -35.92 -9.26 -6.83
CA ALA A 189 -36.83 -10.20 -6.19
C ALA A 189 -37.32 -11.18 -7.25
N GLN A 190 -37.13 -12.49 -7.03
CA GLN A 190 -37.61 -13.53 -7.93
C GLN A 190 -39.08 -13.24 -8.21
N GLU A 191 -39.34 -12.63 -9.38
CA GLU A 191 -40.66 -12.63 -9.96
C GLU A 191 -40.93 -14.12 -10.24
N PRO A 192 -42.03 -14.68 -9.72
CA PRO A 192 -42.27 -16.11 -9.78
C PRO A 192 -42.17 -16.57 -11.24
N ALA A 193 -41.42 -17.65 -11.44
CA ALA A 193 -41.17 -18.23 -12.75
C ALA A 193 -42.47 -18.35 -13.56
N ALA A 194 -42.65 -17.46 -14.54
CA ALA A 194 -43.72 -17.55 -15.50
C ALA A 194 -43.50 -18.84 -16.29
N THR A 195 -44.31 -19.85 -15.95
CA THR A 195 -44.39 -21.09 -16.71
C THR A 195 -44.79 -20.74 -18.13
N THR A 196 -43.95 -21.10 -19.09
CA THR A 196 -44.18 -20.89 -20.51
C THR A 196 -45.35 -21.76 -20.96
N THR A 197 -46.55 -21.19 -20.93
CA THR A 197 -47.68 -21.67 -21.73
C THR A 197 -47.93 -20.69 -22.87
N LYS A 198 -47.90 -21.28 -24.07
CA LYS A 198 -48.07 -20.68 -25.38
C LYS A 198 -49.33 -19.81 -25.47
N ALA A 199 -49.18 -18.72 -26.22
CA ALA A 199 -50.10 -17.60 -26.40
C ALA A 199 -51.56 -17.94 -26.75
N ALA A 200 -52.48 -17.14 -26.20
CA ALA A 200 -53.67 -16.66 -26.91
C ALA A 200 -54.01 -15.24 -26.42
N SER A 201 -54.23 -14.36 -27.40
CA SER A 201 -54.53 -12.93 -27.29
C SER A 201 -55.97 -12.69 -26.83
N THR A 202 -56.24 -11.71 -25.94
CA THR A 202 -57.24 -10.61 -26.12
C THR A 202 -57.49 -9.74 -24.86
N THR A 203 -57.56 -8.41 -25.11
CA THR A 203 -58.33 -7.30 -24.48
C THR A 203 -58.21 -6.89 -22.99
N LYS A 204 -57.68 -5.67 -22.80
CA LYS A 204 -58.29 -4.43 -22.22
C LYS A 204 -59.20 -4.49 -20.97
N ALA A 205 -58.75 -3.85 -19.87
CA ALA A 205 -59.45 -2.90 -18.94
C ALA A 205 -58.53 -2.66 -17.71
N THR A 206 -58.09 -1.45 -17.33
CA THR A 206 -58.73 -0.32 -16.61
C THR A 206 -58.92 -0.52 -15.09
N GLU A 207 -58.16 0.31 -14.33
CA GLU A 207 -58.34 0.88 -12.97
C GLU A 207 -58.66 0.01 -11.74
N THR A 208 -57.92 0.19 -10.63
CA THR A 208 -58.28 1.07 -9.48
C THR A 208 -57.47 0.71 -8.22
N ALA A 209 -57.13 1.74 -7.44
CA ALA A 209 -56.38 1.76 -6.19
C ALA A 209 -57.11 1.19 -4.96
N THR A 210 -56.36 0.71 -3.96
CA THR A 210 -56.61 0.81 -2.49
C THR A 210 -55.37 0.25 -1.76
N LYS A 211 -54.52 1.00 -1.03
CA LYS A 211 -54.62 1.62 0.32
C LYS A 211 -55.14 0.70 1.44
N ALA A 212 -54.25 0.33 2.37
CA ALA A 212 -54.41 0.28 3.85
C ALA A 212 -53.35 -0.64 4.50
N THR A 213 -52.97 -0.63 5.78
CA THR A 213 -52.69 0.36 6.85
C THR A 213 -52.06 -0.47 8.01
N THR A 214 -51.06 0.09 8.73
CA THR A 214 -50.72 -0.07 10.19
C THR A 214 -50.65 -1.43 10.92
N THR A 215 -49.56 -1.63 11.68
CA THR A 215 -49.40 -1.67 13.18
C THR A 215 -47.92 -2.04 13.50
N LYS A 216 -47.09 -1.36 14.31
CA LYS A 216 -47.05 -0.88 15.72
C LYS A 216 -46.95 -1.99 16.80
N ALA A 217 -45.77 -2.11 17.44
CA ALA A 217 -45.45 -2.29 18.88
C ALA A 217 -44.00 -2.86 18.98
N ALA A 218 -42.99 -2.27 19.64
CA ALA A 218 -42.79 -1.74 21.00
C ALA A 218 -42.34 -2.80 22.03
N GLU A 219 -41.12 -2.58 22.55
CA GLU A 219 -40.53 -2.93 23.87
C GLU A 219 -40.42 -4.44 24.23
N THR A 220 -39.37 -4.94 24.90
CA THR A 220 -38.83 -4.49 26.19
C THR A 220 -37.48 -5.17 26.48
N ALA A 221 -36.67 -4.50 27.32
CA ALA A 221 -35.42 -4.94 27.91
C ALA A 221 -35.51 -6.20 28.79
N THR A 222 -34.40 -6.91 28.98
CA THR A 222 -34.03 -7.51 30.28
C THR A 222 -32.51 -7.66 30.40
N GLU A 223 -32.08 -7.49 31.64
CA GLU A 223 -30.76 -7.27 32.19
C GLU A 223 -30.10 -8.58 32.67
N ALA A 224 -28.78 -8.49 32.87
CA ALA A 224 -28.06 -8.97 34.05
C ALA A 224 -27.20 -10.27 34.01
N THR A 225 -25.96 -10.06 34.50
CA THR A 225 -25.17 -10.88 35.46
C THR A 225 -24.17 -11.94 34.96
N THR A 226 -22.90 -11.52 34.98
CA THR A 226 -21.76 -12.10 35.71
C THR A 226 -21.54 -13.62 35.72
N THR A 227 -20.35 -14.07 35.29
CA THR A 227 -19.52 -14.99 36.09
C THR A 227 -18.06 -14.97 35.65
N LYS A 228 -17.20 -14.90 36.67
CA LYS A 228 -15.75 -14.89 36.68
C LYS A 228 -15.27 -16.34 36.72
N ALA A 229 -14.33 -16.73 35.87
CA ALA A 229 -13.57 -17.97 36.03
C ALA A 229 -12.09 -17.71 35.74
N ALA A 230 -11.28 -18.14 36.70
CA ALA A 230 -9.83 -18.09 36.69
C ALA A 230 -9.27 -19.19 35.78
N GLU A 231 -8.16 -18.90 35.10
CA GLU A 231 -7.37 -19.95 34.45
C GLU A 231 -5.90 -19.84 34.81
N THR A 232 -5.32 -21.03 34.80
CA THR A 232 -4.24 -21.51 35.64
C THR A 232 -2.96 -21.56 34.82
N THR A 233 -1.89 -21.02 35.38
CA THR A 233 -0.54 -21.04 34.84
C THR A 233 -0.01 -22.46 34.68
N THR A 234 0.35 -22.86 33.45
CA THR A 234 1.21 -24.04 33.20
C THR A 234 2.42 -23.67 32.37
N LYS A 235 3.56 -24.19 32.82
CA LYS A 235 4.94 -23.85 32.46
C LYS A 235 5.42 -24.77 31.34
N ALA A 236 5.87 -24.20 30.22
CA ALA A 236 6.43 -24.95 29.09
C ALA A 236 7.95 -25.13 29.23
N THR A 237 8.41 -26.34 28.90
CA THR A 237 9.81 -26.79 28.93
C THR A 237 10.44 -26.61 27.55
N THR A 238 11.62 -25.99 27.52
CA THR A 238 12.45 -25.71 26.34
C THR A 238 13.21 -26.94 25.85
N THR A 239 13.21 -27.17 24.53
CA THR A 239 14.23 -27.95 23.82
C THR A 239 14.71 -27.19 22.59
N LYS A 240 16.00 -27.38 22.27
CA LYS A 240 16.87 -26.49 21.50
C LYS A 240 17.25 -27.10 20.15
N ALA A 241 17.29 -26.22 19.13
CA ALA A 241 18.10 -26.18 17.91
C ALA A 241 17.89 -27.20 16.77
N ALA A 242 17.79 -26.68 15.55
CA ALA A 242 18.81 -26.85 14.52
C ALA A 242 18.70 -25.72 13.46
N GLU A 243 19.83 -25.06 13.18
CA GLU A 243 20.01 -24.14 12.05
C GLU A 243 19.98 -24.91 10.73
N THR A 244 19.41 -24.31 9.69
CA THR A 244 19.72 -24.69 8.31
C THR A 244 19.69 -23.45 7.44
N THR A 245 20.81 -23.22 6.77
CA THR A 245 21.07 -22.20 5.75
C THR A 245 20.23 -22.43 4.50
N LYS A 246 19.50 -21.42 3.99
CA LYS A 246 19.13 -21.39 2.56
C LYS A 246 18.64 -20.02 2.05
N ALA A 247 19.31 -19.61 0.97
CA ALA A 247 18.88 -18.88 -0.23
C ALA A 247 17.97 -17.64 -0.12
N ALA A 248 18.46 -16.56 -0.76
CA ALA A 248 17.67 -15.43 -1.22
C ALA A 248 16.52 -15.92 -2.12
N GLU A 249 15.31 -15.90 -1.60
CA GLU A 249 14.10 -16.03 -2.41
C GLU A 249 13.77 -14.65 -2.99
N THR A 250 13.98 -14.52 -4.30
CA THR A 250 13.29 -13.56 -5.16
C THR A 250 11.80 -13.85 -5.15
N GLY A 251 11.11 -13.45 -4.08
CA GLY A 251 9.67 -13.47 -3.99
C GLY A 251 9.11 -12.45 -4.98
N ALA A 252 8.43 -12.94 -6.02
CA ALA A 252 7.77 -12.12 -7.02
C ALA A 252 6.86 -11.08 -6.33
N ALA A 253 7.24 -9.82 -6.44
CA ALA A 253 6.48 -8.67 -5.99
C ALA A 253 5.27 -8.43 -6.93
N GLY A 254 4.32 -9.35 -6.89
CA GLY A 254 3.02 -9.25 -7.55
C GLY A 254 2.02 -8.56 -6.64
N GLY A 255 2.07 -7.24 -6.58
CA GLY A 255 1.19 -6.38 -5.78
C GLY A 255 1.58 -4.92 -6.02
N PHE A 256 0.79 -3.96 -5.52
CA PHE A 256 1.02 -2.51 -5.72
C PHE A 256 2.47 -2.05 -5.46
N GLN A 257 3.31 -2.82 -4.78
CA GLN A 257 4.73 -2.57 -4.60
C GLN A 257 5.46 -2.34 -5.93
N LEU A 258 5.23 -3.17 -6.95
CA LEU A 258 5.86 -2.99 -8.27
C LEU A 258 5.39 -1.68 -8.92
N SER A 259 4.08 -1.45 -8.95
CA SER A 259 3.51 -0.21 -9.50
C SER A 259 3.96 1.04 -8.73
N ASN A 260 4.04 0.96 -7.40
CA ASN A 260 4.55 2.03 -6.55
C ASN A 260 6.02 2.30 -6.82
N ALA A 261 6.81 1.26 -7.10
CA ALA A 261 8.21 1.42 -7.42
C ALA A 261 8.41 2.02 -8.82
N GLU A 262 7.63 1.60 -9.82
CA GLU A 262 7.61 2.24 -11.13
C GLU A 262 7.15 3.71 -11.05
N ALA A 263 6.18 4.02 -10.18
CA ALA A 263 5.77 5.39 -9.92
C ALA A 263 6.87 6.20 -9.22
N ALA A 264 7.54 5.61 -8.22
CA ALA A 264 8.67 6.22 -7.53
C ALA A 264 9.83 6.48 -8.50
N GLN A 265 10.10 5.56 -9.43
CA GLN A 265 11.07 5.71 -10.51
C GLN A 265 10.76 6.90 -11.41
N LYS A 266 9.51 7.01 -11.86
CA LYS A 266 9.06 8.15 -12.67
C LYS A 266 9.19 9.47 -11.91
N LEU A 267 8.87 9.50 -10.61
CA LEU A 267 9.05 10.68 -9.77
C LEU A 267 10.53 11.05 -9.62
N ASN A 268 11.41 10.10 -9.33
CA ASN A 268 12.85 10.35 -9.25
C ASN A 268 13.41 10.86 -10.59
N ALA A 269 12.95 10.32 -11.72
CA ALA A 269 13.31 10.81 -13.05
C ALA A 269 12.81 12.25 -13.28
N LYS A 270 11.59 12.60 -12.84
CA LYS A 270 11.06 13.97 -12.88
C LYS A 270 11.89 14.91 -12.01
N PHE A 271 12.17 14.51 -10.77
CA PHE A 271 12.90 15.30 -9.78
C PHE A 271 14.31 15.65 -10.21
N SER A 272 14.98 14.78 -10.98
CA SER A 272 16.31 15.06 -11.55
C SER A 272 16.36 16.31 -12.45
N LYS A 273 15.20 16.79 -12.93
CA LYS A 273 15.07 17.97 -13.78
C LYS A 273 14.61 19.22 -13.03
N LEU A 274 14.30 19.09 -11.73
CA LEU A 274 13.80 20.19 -10.91
C LEU A 274 14.95 20.97 -10.27
N THR A 275 14.72 22.26 -10.13
CA THR A 275 15.55 23.22 -9.40
C THR A 275 14.68 23.96 -8.39
N ALA A 276 15.28 24.71 -7.47
CA ALA A 276 14.53 25.50 -6.49
C ALA A 276 13.58 26.53 -7.15
N ASP A 277 13.95 27.04 -8.33
CA ASP A 277 13.17 27.97 -9.14
C ASP A 277 12.13 27.30 -10.05
N SER A 278 12.05 25.97 -10.05
CA SER A 278 11.04 25.28 -10.85
C SER A 278 9.64 25.62 -10.33
N PRO A 279 8.68 25.96 -11.23
CA PRO A 279 7.32 26.25 -10.82
C PRO A 279 6.67 24.98 -10.24
N CYS A 280 5.95 25.15 -9.14
CA CYS A 280 5.28 24.04 -8.44
C CYS A 280 3.94 24.47 -7.85
N THR A 281 3.12 23.50 -7.40
CA THR A 281 1.85 23.80 -6.72
C THR A 281 2.05 23.82 -5.21
N ALA A 282 1.51 24.82 -4.50
CA ALA A 282 1.64 24.93 -3.05
C ALA A 282 1.29 23.61 -2.34
N GLY A 283 2.19 23.13 -1.47
CA GLY A 283 2.06 21.84 -0.79
C GLY A 283 2.62 20.63 -1.55
N GLU A 284 2.99 20.75 -2.82
CA GLU A 284 3.73 19.71 -3.56
C GLU A 284 5.08 19.44 -2.89
N VAL A 285 5.45 18.16 -2.79
CA VAL A 285 6.76 17.74 -2.28
C VAL A 285 7.56 17.07 -3.40
N ALA A 286 8.85 17.36 -3.46
CA ALA A 286 9.74 16.85 -4.48
C ALA A 286 11.16 16.70 -3.95
N CYS A 287 12.01 16.00 -4.70
CA CYS A 287 13.46 16.11 -4.53
C CYS A 287 13.98 17.19 -5.48
N VAL A 288 14.78 18.11 -4.94
CA VAL A 288 15.44 19.18 -5.71
C VAL A 288 16.93 19.01 -5.48
N GLY A 289 17.64 18.48 -6.49
CA GLY A 289 18.98 17.95 -6.28
C GLY A 289 18.95 16.82 -5.24
N THR A 290 19.77 16.95 -4.19
CA THR A 290 19.82 15.99 -3.06
C THR A 290 18.87 16.34 -1.92
N ALA A 291 18.24 17.51 -1.95
CA ALA A 291 17.43 18.05 -0.86
C ALA A 291 15.95 17.66 -0.97
N PHE A 292 15.28 17.60 0.17
CA PHE A 292 13.82 17.51 0.24
C PHE A 292 13.22 18.89 0.01
N GLY A 293 12.35 19.04 -0.97
CA GLY A 293 11.68 20.29 -1.31
C GLY A 293 10.19 20.26 -0.98
N GLN A 294 9.68 21.33 -0.38
CA GLN A 294 8.25 21.60 -0.28
C GLN A 294 7.92 22.89 -1.03
N CYS A 295 6.89 22.85 -1.87
CA CYS A 295 6.47 24.00 -2.63
C CYS A 295 5.72 24.99 -1.74
N VAL A 296 6.23 26.22 -1.66
CA VAL A 296 5.62 27.35 -0.97
C VAL A 296 5.58 28.52 -1.96
N GLU A 297 4.38 29.06 -2.19
CA GLU A 297 4.16 30.21 -3.09
C GLU A 297 4.71 30.00 -4.53
N GLY A 298 4.62 28.78 -5.04
CA GLY A 298 4.99 28.46 -6.42
C GLY A 298 6.47 28.13 -6.64
N LYS A 299 7.29 28.10 -5.58
CA LYS A 299 8.70 27.68 -5.63
C LYS A 299 9.02 26.64 -4.56
N PHE A 300 10.07 25.84 -4.79
CA PHE A 300 10.49 24.84 -3.81
C PHE A 300 11.38 25.47 -2.73
N VAL A 301 10.94 25.36 -1.49
CA VAL A 301 11.78 25.58 -0.30
C VAL A 301 12.44 24.25 0.05
N THR A 302 13.76 24.21 0.02
CA THR A 302 14.54 22.98 0.18
C THR A 302 15.13 22.86 1.59
N ILE A 303 15.11 21.64 2.11
CA ILE A 303 15.77 21.23 3.35
C ILE A 303 16.77 20.14 2.97
N GLU A 304 18.05 20.39 3.19
CA GLU A 304 19.10 19.42 2.90
C GLU A 304 18.91 18.14 3.73
N CYS A 305 19.09 17.00 3.06
CA CYS A 305 19.14 15.73 3.76
C CYS A 305 20.45 15.62 4.55
N ALA A 306 20.40 15.06 5.75
CA ALA A 306 21.61 14.83 6.55
C ALA A 306 22.54 13.87 5.80
N ALA A 307 23.77 14.29 5.54
CA ALA A 307 24.76 13.44 4.86
C ALA A 307 25.00 12.13 5.67
N PRO A 308 25.09 10.96 5.01
CA PRO A 308 25.17 10.76 3.56
C PRO A 308 23.83 10.49 2.84
N ALA A 309 22.69 10.86 3.44
CA ALA A 309 21.38 10.66 2.81
C ALA A 309 21.12 11.66 1.66
N SER A 310 20.21 11.28 0.76
CA SER A 310 19.67 12.14 -0.30
C SER A 310 18.16 11.93 -0.40
N CYS A 311 17.47 12.90 -0.98
CA CYS A 311 16.03 12.80 -1.20
C CYS A 311 15.71 11.80 -2.32
N PHE A 312 14.76 10.91 -2.06
CA PHE A 312 14.20 9.99 -3.05
C PHE A 312 12.69 9.85 -2.89
N ALA A 313 11.98 9.66 -4.00
CA ALA A 313 10.68 9.01 -3.99
C ALA A 313 10.88 7.50 -3.81
N LEU A 314 10.15 6.92 -2.85
CA LEU A 314 10.23 5.51 -2.49
C LEU A 314 8.83 4.88 -2.52
N PRO A 315 8.72 3.60 -2.91
CA PRO A 315 7.45 2.90 -2.89
C PRO A 315 6.93 2.76 -1.46
N LEU A 316 5.62 3.00 -1.27
CA LEU A 316 4.92 2.57 -0.06
C LEU A 316 4.76 1.04 -0.09
N VAL A 317 5.00 0.41 1.07
CA VAL A 317 5.05 -1.07 1.17
C VAL A 317 3.75 -1.69 1.66
N SER A 318 2.91 -0.90 2.34
CA SER A 318 1.65 -1.33 2.97
C SER A 318 0.40 -0.68 2.36
N SER A 319 0.57 0.23 1.42
CA SER A 319 -0.51 0.91 0.70
C SER A 319 -0.03 1.31 -0.70
N ALA A 320 -0.96 1.62 -1.60
CA ALA A 320 -0.57 2.21 -2.88
C ALA A 320 0.00 3.62 -2.70
N GLY A 321 0.83 4.05 -3.65
CA GLY A 321 1.46 5.35 -3.68
C GLY A 321 2.94 5.33 -3.34
N THR A 322 3.50 6.53 -3.24
CA THR A 322 4.92 6.77 -3.00
C THR A 322 5.08 7.74 -1.85
N SER A 323 6.26 7.75 -1.22
CA SER A 323 6.65 8.77 -0.25
C SER A 323 7.97 9.39 -0.67
N VAL A 324 8.07 10.71 -0.54
CA VAL A 324 9.31 11.46 -0.78
C VAL A 324 10.00 11.65 0.56
N THR A 325 11.24 11.18 0.70
CA THR A 325 11.96 11.24 1.98
C THR A 325 13.47 11.19 1.77
N CYS A 326 14.23 11.62 2.78
CA CYS A 326 15.67 11.44 2.83
C CYS A 326 15.99 9.98 3.16
N ALA A 327 16.78 9.32 2.32
CA ALA A 327 17.27 7.96 2.55
C ALA A 327 18.70 7.81 2.03
N LEU A 328 19.39 6.74 2.44
CA LEU A 328 20.64 6.36 1.78
C LEU A 328 20.33 5.84 0.38
N LYS A 329 21.22 6.13 -0.58
CA LYS A 329 21.05 5.70 -1.98
C LYS A 329 20.89 4.17 -2.09
N ALA A 330 21.74 3.42 -1.41
CA ALA A 330 21.68 1.96 -1.41
C ALA A 330 20.33 1.43 -0.86
N ASP A 331 19.84 2.01 0.25
CA ASP A 331 18.55 1.63 0.82
C ASP A 331 17.38 1.95 -0.13
N ALA A 332 17.45 3.07 -0.85
CA ALA A 332 16.45 3.46 -1.83
C ALA A 332 16.41 2.50 -3.03
N GLU A 333 17.58 2.14 -3.56
CA GLU A 333 17.74 1.17 -4.64
C GLU A 333 17.24 -0.22 -4.22
N ASP A 334 17.65 -0.70 -3.05
CA ASP A 334 17.21 -1.98 -2.51
C ASP A 334 15.69 -2.01 -2.29
N ARG A 335 15.10 -0.92 -1.78
CA ARG A 335 13.64 -0.82 -1.60
C ARG A 335 12.90 -0.92 -2.91
N ILE A 336 13.38 -0.29 -3.97
CA ILE A 336 12.80 -0.37 -5.31
C ILE A 336 13.02 -1.77 -5.89
N ALA A 337 14.23 -2.31 -5.84
CA ALA A 337 14.57 -3.62 -6.40
C ALA A 337 13.79 -4.77 -5.74
N ARG A 338 13.57 -4.72 -4.42
CA ARG A 338 12.74 -5.71 -3.69
C ARG A 338 11.29 -5.76 -4.15
N THR A 339 10.81 -4.75 -4.86
CA THR A 339 9.48 -4.75 -5.49
C THR A 339 9.46 -5.39 -6.88
N GLY A 340 10.57 -5.96 -7.35
CA GLY A 340 10.69 -6.50 -8.70
C GLY A 340 10.83 -5.44 -9.80
N ALA A 341 10.78 -4.14 -9.46
CA ALA A 341 11.02 -3.07 -10.40
C ALA A 341 12.49 -3.09 -10.88
N GLN A 342 12.67 -2.90 -12.19
CA GLN A 342 13.98 -2.89 -12.86
C GLN A 342 14.37 -1.45 -13.24
N GLY A 343 15.65 -1.18 -13.51
CA GLY A 343 16.12 0.15 -13.94
C GLY A 343 16.47 1.12 -12.80
N GLY A 344 16.84 0.59 -11.63
CA GLY A 344 17.37 1.39 -10.51
C GLY A 344 16.38 2.44 -9.98
N LEU A 345 16.90 3.58 -9.51
CA LEU A 345 16.08 4.63 -8.89
C LEU A 345 15.15 5.36 -9.85
N THR A 346 15.43 5.36 -11.16
CA THR A 346 14.72 6.19 -12.16
C THR A 346 14.00 5.38 -13.24
N GLY A 347 14.11 4.05 -13.24
CA GLY A 347 13.45 3.17 -14.21
C GLY A 347 14.11 3.15 -15.59
N ALA A 348 15.26 3.82 -15.77
CA ALA A 348 16.08 3.66 -16.97
C ALA A 348 16.91 2.38 -16.82
N GLY A 349 16.78 1.46 -17.78
CA GLY A 349 17.35 0.11 -17.74
C GLY A 349 18.85 0.05 -17.42
N ALA A 350 19.23 -1.10 -16.86
CA ALA A 350 20.54 -1.58 -16.42
C ALA A 350 21.73 -1.36 -17.39
N ASP A 351 22.11 -0.11 -17.63
CA ASP A 351 23.35 0.25 -18.33
C ASP A 351 24.09 1.37 -17.57
N ALA A 352 24.41 1.08 -16.31
CA ALA A 352 25.47 1.74 -15.57
C ALA A 352 26.09 0.68 -14.67
N GLY A 353 27.04 -0.05 -15.24
CA GLY A 353 27.83 -1.06 -14.55
C GLY A 353 28.41 -0.51 -13.24
N GLY A 354 28.53 -1.41 -12.27
CA GLY A 354 29.05 -1.11 -10.96
C GLY A 354 30.42 -0.43 -11.03
N GLU A 355 30.50 0.77 -10.45
CA GLU A 355 31.76 1.34 -10.03
C GLU A 355 32.01 0.85 -8.60
N THR A 356 32.67 -0.30 -8.50
CA THR A 356 33.29 -0.75 -7.26
C THR A 356 34.40 0.23 -6.89
N ALA A 357 34.07 1.23 -6.08
CA ALA A 357 35.06 1.99 -5.33
C ALA A 357 35.60 1.09 -4.20
N GLY A 358 36.59 0.29 -4.56
CA GLY A 358 37.47 -0.39 -3.61
C GLY A 358 38.63 0.53 -3.20
N LEU A 359 39.06 0.32 -1.95
CA LEU A 359 40.19 0.90 -1.21
C LEU A 359 39.87 2.26 -0.57
N GLU A 360 40.04 2.43 0.75
CA GLU A 360 41.31 2.22 1.44
C GLU A 360 41.23 1.43 2.76
N ALA A 361 42.17 0.50 2.92
CA ALA A 361 42.69 0.10 4.23
C ALA A 361 44.21 0.12 4.18
N THR A 362 44.78 0.87 5.11
CA THR A 362 46.17 1.25 5.30
C THR A 362 47.07 0.06 5.63
N THR A 363 48.23 -0.04 4.96
CA THR A 363 49.41 -0.73 5.53
C THR A 363 50.70 0.01 5.19
N THR A 364 51.32 0.53 6.25
CA THR A 364 52.68 1.04 6.33
C THR A 364 53.70 -0.02 5.96
N SER A 365 54.69 0.32 5.12
CA SER A 365 56.03 -0.30 5.13
C SER A 365 57.07 0.60 4.46
N LYS A 366 58.22 0.63 5.13
CA LYS A 366 59.35 1.54 5.06
C LYS A 366 60.33 1.23 3.90
N ALA A 367 60.85 2.31 3.33
CA ALA A 367 62.13 2.57 2.63
C ALA A 367 63.03 1.40 2.15
N ALA A 368 63.52 1.54 0.91
CA ALA A 368 64.93 1.37 0.57
C ALA A 368 65.29 2.15 -0.72
N GLU A 369 66.38 2.90 -0.65
CA GLU A 369 67.06 3.62 -1.73
C GLU A 369 67.60 2.68 -2.81
N THR A 370 67.65 3.14 -4.08
CA THR A 370 68.83 2.90 -4.94
C THR A 370 68.95 4.00 -6.02
N THR A 371 69.82 4.97 -5.73
CA THR A 371 70.88 5.57 -6.57
C THR A 371 70.89 5.42 -8.11
N THR A 372 71.03 6.60 -8.76
CA THR A 372 72.12 6.96 -9.73
C THR A 372 71.98 6.37 -11.15
N SER A 373 72.22 7.04 -12.28
CA SER A 373 72.61 8.39 -12.72
C SER A 373 72.86 8.29 -14.25
N LYS A 374 73.00 9.44 -14.92
CA LYS A 374 73.57 9.68 -16.26
C LYS A 374 72.68 9.27 -17.44
N ASP A 375 72.67 9.97 -18.56
CA ASP A 375 73.26 11.23 -19.03
C ASP A 375 72.57 11.47 -20.38
N HIS A 376 72.14 12.69 -20.67
CA HIS A 376 72.58 13.37 -21.90
C HIS A 376 72.05 14.81 -21.94
N HIS A 377 72.96 15.72 -21.61
CA HIS A 377 72.97 17.11 -22.04
C HIS A 377 72.72 17.27 -23.54
N GLN A 378 71.97 18.31 -23.94
CA GLN A 378 72.56 19.42 -24.69
C GLN A 378 71.63 20.64 -24.84
N GLN A 379 72.15 21.79 -24.33
CA GLN A 379 72.17 23.13 -24.94
C GLN A 379 70.81 23.84 -25.17
N ARG A 380 70.63 25.15 -24.95
CA ARG A 380 71.56 26.29 -25.01
C ARG A 380 70.81 27.54 -24.50
N ARG A 381 71.57 28.43 -23.83
CA ARG A 381 71.56 29.92 -23.98
C ARG A 381 70.49 30.83 -23.31
N TYR A 382 71.07 31.88 -22.70
CA TYR A 382 70.62 33.28 -22.50
C TYR A 382 69.87 33.70 -21.22
N HIS A 383 70.67 34.16 -20.23
CA HIS A 383 70.70 35.45 -19.50
C HIS A 383 69.44 36.25 -19.10
N HIS A 384 69.56 36.76 -17.84
CA HIS A 384 69.06 38.02 -17.24
C HIS A 384 67.56 38.14 -16.92
N HIS A 385 67.08 38.74 -15.82
CA HIS A 385 67.59 39.58 -14.71
C HIS A 385 66.66 39.28 -13.49
N GLU A 386 67.18 38.97 -12.29
CA GLU A 386 67.28 39.84 -11.10
C GLU A 386 66.02 40.59 -10.58
N GLY A 387 65.88 40.56 -9.25
CA GLY A 387 65.28 41.63 -8.43
C GLY A 387 63.99 41.21 -7.71
N ARG A 388 63.97 40.61 -6.51
CA ARG A 388 64.54 40.95 -5.17
C ARG A 388 63.67 41.91 -4.35
N ARG A 389 63.46 41.50 -3.09
CA ARG A 389 63.08 42.22 -1.85
C ARG A 389 61.62 42.13 -1.42
N ASP A 390 61.25 42.05 -0.15
CA ASP A 390 61.79 41.56 1.14
C ASP A 390 60.84 42.14 2.22
N ALA A 391 60.84 41.52 3.41
CA ALA A 391 60.40 42.00 4.73
C ALA A 391 58.87 42.06 5.01
N GLU A 392 58.30 41.29 5.95
CA GLU A 392 58.45 41.32 7.43
C GLU A 392 58.12 42.69 8.06
N HIS A 393 57.09 42.74 8.94
CA HIS A 393 57.22 42.88 10.41
C HIS A 393 55.87 43.25 11.10
N GLN A 394 55.61 42.58 12.24
CA GLN A 394 55.10 43.11 13.54
C GLN A 394 53.68 43.70 13.69
N LEU A 395 52.80 43.13 14.52
CA LEU A 395 52.65 43.18 16.00
C LEU A 395 51.69 44.29 16.50
N SER A 396 50.60 43.82 17.12
CA SER A 396 50.01 44.27 18.41
C SER A 396 49.26 45.61 18.56
N ASN A 397 48.09 45.48 19.21
CA ASN A 397 47.59 46.23 20.37
C ASN A 397 46.37 47.17 20.28
N HIS A 398 45.63 47.13 21.40
CA HIS A 398 44.56 47.95 21.98
C HIS A 398 43.12 47.87 21.44
N HIS A 399 42.08 47.47 22.21
CA HIS A 399 41.49 47.86 23.53
C HIS A 399 40.57 49.10 23.51
N HIS A 400 39.25 48.81 23.55
CA HIS A 400 38.17 49.34 24.42
C HIS A 400 37.88 50.84 24.66
N GLN A 401 36.57 51.08 24.87
CA GLN A 401 35.82 52.29 25.28
C GLN A 401 35.49 53.28 24.15
N GLY A 402 34.28 53.80 23.98
CA GLY A 402 33.09 53.88 24.83
C GLY A 402 32.52 55.30 24.68
N ARG A 403 31.26 55.43 24.24
CA ARG A 403 30.38 56.58 24.49
C ARG A 403 28.93 56.18 24.27
#